data_AF-A0A848WG37-F1
#
_entry.id   AF-A0A848WG37-F1
#
_cell.length_a   1.000
_cell.length_b   1.000
_cell.length_c   1.000
_cell.angle_alpha   90.00
_cell.angle_beta   90.00
_cell.angle_gamma   90.00
#
_symmetry.space_group_name_H-M   'P 1'
#
loop_
_entity.id
_entity.type
_entity.pdbx_description
1 polymer ?
#
loop_
_entity_poly.entity_id
_entity_poly.type
_entity_poly.pdbx_seq_one_letter_code
_entity_poly.pdbx_strand_id
1 'polypeptide(L)' 'MTTRIAIEPLTAEVFAPFGDVLEFAGAPDKMINQGLCGRFHDRATLDFEGGR' A
#
# COMPACT_ATOMS: atom_id res chain seq x y z
N MET A 1 12.52 -27.66 -18.25
CA MET A 1 11.69 -27.76 -17.03
C MET A 1 10.91 -26.47 -16.87
N THR A 2 9.62 -26.54 -16.56
CA THR A 2 8.78 -25.37 -16.27
C THR A 2 8.47 -25.33 -14.78
N THR A 3 8.65 -24.17 -14.15
CA THR A 3 8.24 -23.94 -12.76
C THR A 3 6.90 -23.24 -12.76
N ARG A 4 5.95 -23.77 -11.99
CA ARG A 4 4.63 -23.15 -11.80
C ARG A 4 4.69 -22.26 -10.56
N ILE A 5 4.35 -20.99 -10.74
CA ILE A 5 4.22 -20.02 -9.65
C ILE A 5 2.75 -19.99 -9.23
N ALA A 6 2.48 -20.16 -7.94
CA ALA A 6 1.13 -20.05 -7.39
C ALA A 6 0.82 -18.57 -7.08
N ILE A 7 -0.45 -18.19 -7.23
CA ILE A 7 -0.93 -16.89 -6.76
C ILE A 7 -1.22 -16.97 -5.26
N GLU A 8 -1.00 -15.87 -4.56
CA GLU A 8 -1.23 -15.74 -3.12
C GLU A 8 -2.06 -14.48 -2.85
N PRO A 9 -2.82 -14.42 -1.72
CA PRO A 9 -3.51 -13.21 -1.33
C PRO A 9 -2.53 -12.05 -1.12
N LEU A 10 -2.83 -10.89 -1.70
CA LEU A 10 -2.03 -9.68 -1.50
C LEU A 10 -2.37 -9.08 -0.12
N THR A 11 -1.37 -8.99 0.74
CA THR A 11 -1.45 -8.31 2.05
C THR A 11 -0.21 -7.43 2.20
N ALA A 12 -0.33 -6.33 2.96
CA ALA A 12 0.81 -5.45 3.22
C ALA A 12 1.97 -6.21 3.89
N GLU A 13 1.67 -7.15 4.78
CA GLU A 13 2.67 -7.93 5.50
C GLU A 13 3.47 -8.87 4.59
N VAL A 14 2.79 -9.59 3.68
CA VAL A 14 3.45 -10.51 2.75
C VAL A 14 4.20 -9.76 1.65
N PHE A 15 3.72 -8.57 1.29
CA PHE A 15 4.31 -7.78 0.19
C PHE A 15 5.44 -6.84 0.64
N ALA A 16 5.60 -6.59 1.94
CA ALA A 16 6.61 -5.67 2.50
C ALA A 16 8.05 -5.83 1.95
N PRO A 17 8.57 -7.05 1.64
CA PRO A 17 9.90 -7.19 1.04
C PRO A 17 10.01 -6.64 -0.39
N PHE A 18 8.89 -6.45 -1.06
CA PHE A 18 8.81 -6.03 -2.48
C PHE A 18 8.32 -4.59 -2.64
N GLY A 19 7.67 -4.03 -1.61
CA GLY A 19 7.21 -2.65 -1.59
C GLY A 19 5.97 -2.47 -0.73
N ASP A 20 5.24 -1.40 -1.01
CA ASP A 20 4.05 -1.01 -0.27
C ASP A 20 2.76 -1.42 -0.98
N VAL A 21 1.72 -1.76 -0.20
CA VAL A 21 0.37 -2.02 -0.71
C VAL A 21 -0.51 -0.80 -0.44
N LEU A 22 -1.05 -0.20 -1.51
CA LEU A 22 -2.02 0.89 -1.41
C LEU A 22 -3.41 0.34 -1.09
N GLU A 23 -3.73 0.26 0.20
CA GLU A 23 -5.03 -0.21 0.70
C GLU A 23 -5.70 0.74 1.70
N PHE A 24 -6.98 0.50 1.97
CA PHE A 24 -7.82 1.24 2.93
C PHE A 24 -8.32 0.36 4.08
N ALA A 25 -7.54 -0.64 4.48
CA ALA A 25 -7.86 -1.52 5.61
C ALA A 25 -7.81 -0.76 6.95
N GLY A 26 -8.74 -1.09 7.85
CA GLY A 26 -8.82 -0.49 9.19
C GLY A 26 -9.42 0.92 9.21
N ALA A 27 -9.17 1.64 10.30
CA ALA A 27 -9.60 3.03 10.45
C ALA A 27 -8.68 3.97 9.64
N PRO A 28 -9.23 5.06 9.06
CA PRO A 28 -8.40 6.08 8.43
C PRO A 28 -7.51 6.74 9.48
N ASP A 29 -6.30 7.14 9.07
CA ASP A 29 -5.35 7.81 9.95
C ASP A 29 -5.90 9.15 10.46
N LYS A 30 -6.70 9.82 9.62
CA LYS A 30 -7.32 11.12 9.93
C LYS A 30 -8.72 11.21 9.36
N MET A 31 -9.62 11.85 10.10
CA MET A 31 -10.87 12.37 9.56
C MET A 31 -10.67 13.83 9.14
N ILE A 32 -11.07 14.19 7.93
CA ILE A 32 -11.00 15.54 7.36
C ILE A 32 -12.39 15.99 6.91
N ASN A 33 -12.51 17.25 6.45
CA ASN A 33 -13.75 17.85 5.97
C ASN A 33 -14.92 17.69 6.96
N GLN A 34 -14.72 18.12 8.21
CA GLN A 34 -15.72 18.03 9.29
C GLN A 34 -16.21 16.60 9.56
N GLY A 35 -15.33 15.61 9.43
CA GLY A 35 -15.68 14.21 9.68
C GLY A 35 -16.33 13.49 8.49
N LEU A 36 -16.40 14.12 7.32
CA LEU A 36 -17.06 13.57 6.14
C LEU A 36 -16.11 12.79 5.22
N CYS A 37 -14.80 12.82 5.47
CA CYS A 37 -13.83 12.12 4.63
C CYS A 37 -12.73 11.49 5.48
N GLY A 38 -12.55 10.17 5.33
CA GLY A 38 -11.41 9.45 5.90
C GLY A 38 -10.19 9.55 5.00
N ARG A 39 -9.06 9.96 5.56
CA ARG A 39 -7.76 10.02 4.88
C ARG A 39 -6.87 8.90 5.38
N PHE A 40 -6.56 7.96 4.48
CA PHE A 40 -5.54 6.93 4.65
C PHE A 40 -4.21 7.52 4.16
N HIS A 41 -3.41 8.01 5.11
CA HIS A 41 -2.17 8.74 4.83
C HIS A 41 -0.99 7.77 4.71
N ASP A 42 0.07 8.22 4.02
CA ASP A 42 1.39 7.57 3.96
C ASP A 42 1.37 6.05 3.66
N ARG A 43 0.53 5.64 2.70
CA ARG A 43 0.38 4.23 2.30
C ARG A 43 1.49 3.72 1.38
N ALA A 44 2.35 4.61 0.88
CA ALA A 44 3.56 4.23 0.16
C ALA A 44 4.63 5.31 0.30
N THR A 45 5.89 4.89 0.34
CA THR A 45 7.04 5.80 0.24
C THR A 45 7.39 5.99 -1.22
N LEU A 46 7.45 7.24 -1.67
CA LEU A 46 7.92 7.54 -3.02
C LEU A 46 9.44 7.53 -3.02
N ASP A 47 10.02 6.64 -3.82
CA ASP A 47 11.46 6.54 -4.04
C ASP A 47 11.78 6.88 -5.49
N PHE A 48 12.55 7.94 -5.70
CA PHE A 48 12.88 8.48 -7.01
C PHE A 48 14.38 8.62 -7.17
N GLU A 49 14.93 8.13 -8.28
CA GLU A 49 16.32 8.35 -8.67
C GLU A 49 16.40 9.13 -9.99
N GLY A 50 17.28 10.15 -10.06
CA GLY A 50 17.68 10.79 -11.32
C GLY A 50 16.74 11.85 -11.92
N GLY A 51 16.00 12.60 -11.12
CA GLY A 51 15.09 13.66 -11.61
C GLY A 51 15.79 14.79 -12.39
N ARG A 52 15.20 15.21 -13.52
CA ARG A 52 15.55 16.42 -14.28
C ARG A 52 14.37 17.40 -14.29
#